data_AF-X1L5R1-F1
#
_entry.id   AF-X1L5R1-F1
#
_cell.length_a   1.000
_cell.length_b   1.000
_cell.length_c   1.000
_cell.angle_alpha   90.00
_cell.angle_beta   90.00
_cell.angle_gamma   90.00
#
_symmetry.space_group_name_H-M   'P 1'
#
loop_
_entity.id
_entity.type
_entity.pdbx_description
1 polymer ?
#
loop_
_entity_poly.entity_id
_entity_poly.type
_entity_poly.pdbx_seq_one_letter_code
_entity_poly.pdbx_strand_id
1 'polypeptide(L)'
;MKNSHILIISLILTIIFVAWGSSVSFSQDKSIEELYFQGVDLLENKKQYEEALTYFQQIIELDPGHAEAHFQIGKIFRDTTQFEKAITHYKNAIDLR
;
A
#
# COMPACT_ATOMS: atom_id res chain seq x y z
N MET A 1 18.96 -49.32 -16.36
CA MET A 1 17.60 -48.72 -16.29
C MET A 1 17.35 -47.85 -15.05
N LYS A 2 18.04 -48.07 -13.91
CA LYS A 2 17.77 -47.34 -12.64
C LYS A 2 18.14 -45.84 -12.64
N ASN A 3 19.08 -45.41 -13.49
CA ASN A 3 19.59 -44.02 -13.51
C ASN A 3 18.71 -43.04 -14.30
N SER A 4 17.91 -43.54 -15.26
CA SER A 4 16.99 -42.70 -16.04
C SER A 4 15.89 -42.09 -15.16
N HIS A 5 15.39 -42.87 -14.20
CA HIS A 5 14.38 -42.40 -13.24
C HIS A 5 14.90 -41.30 -12.31
N ILE A 6 16.17 -41.35 -11.90
CA ILE A 6 16.78 -40.33 -11.02
C ILE A 6 16.91 -38.99 -11.75
N LEU A 7 17.27 -39.02 -13.04
CA LEU A 7 17.36 -37.81 -13.88
C LEU A 7 15.98 -37.17 -14.07
N ILE A 8 14.94 -37.99 -14.27
CA ILE A 8 13.55 -37.51 -14.43
C ILE A 8 13.04 -36.88 -13.13
N ILE A 9 13.29 -37.50 -11.97
CA ILE A 9 12.87 -36.94 -10.66
C ILE A 9 13.61 -35.63 -10.36
N SER A 10 14.91 -35.54 -10.66
CA SER A 10 15.69 -34.31 -10.51
C SER A 10 15.16 -33.17 -11.39
N LEU A 11 14.81 -33.47 -12.63
CA LEU A 11 14.21 -32.50 -13.57
C LEU A 11 12.85 -31.99 -13.07
N ILE A 12 12.03 -32.87 -12.49
CA ILE A 12 10.72 -32.49 -11.94
C ILE A 12 10.89 -31.59 -10.70
N LEU A 13 11.86 -31.88 -9.83
CA LEU A 13 12.11 -31.06 -8.63
C LEU A 13 12.60 -29.65 -8.95
N THR A 14 13.45 -29.48 -9.97
CA THR A 14 13.90 -28.14 -10.39
C THR A 14 12.78 -27.33 -11.03
N ILE A 15 11.90 -27.98 -11.79
CA ILE A 15 10.71 -27.32 -12.36
C ILE A 15 9.75 -26.87 -11.26
N ILE A 16 9.52 -27.68 -10.22
CA ILE A 16 8.71 -27.29 -9.06
C ILE A 16 9.35 -26.12 -8.30
N PHE A 17 10.67 -26.13 -8.11
CA PHE A 17 11.40 -25.04 -7.44
C PHE A 17 11.32 -23.72 -8.23
N VAL A 18 11.42 -23.76 -9.56
CA VAL A 18 11.26 -22.58 -10.43
C VAL A 18 9.80 -22.10 -10.47
N ALA A 19 8.83 -23.01 -10.51
CA ALA A 19 7.41 -22.68 -10.47
C ALA A 19 6.97 -22.11 -9.11
N TRP A 20 7.56 -22.59 -8.00
CA TRP A 20 7.35 -22.05 -6.65
C TRP A 20 8.08 -20.73 -6.43
N GLY A 21 9.30 -20.60 -6.96
CA GLY A 21 10.07 -19.36 -6.92
C GLY A 21 9.41 -18.20 -7.70
N SER A 22 8.53 -18.54 -8.66
CA SER A 22 7.75 -17.57 -9.44
C SER A 22 6.37 -17.28 -8.85
N SER A 23 5.90 -18.09 -7.90
CA SER A 23 4.58 -17.95 -7.25
C SER A 23 4.65 -17.47 -5.81
N VAL A 24 5.86 -17.31 -5.24
CA VAL A 24 6.08 -16.26 -4.24
C VAL A 24 5.98 -14.93 -4.99
N SER A 25 4.73 -14.54 -5.26
CA SER A 25 4.41 -13.12 -5.32
C SER A 25 4.92 -12.59 -3.99
N PHE A 26 6.07 -11.93 -4.01
CA PHE A 26 6.47 -11.05 -2.93
C PHE A 26 5.34 -10.04 -2.85
N SER A 27 4.34 -10.34 -2.02
CA SER A 27 3.26 -9.43 -1.72
C SER A 27 3.98 -8.24 -1.10
N GLN A 28 4.16 -7.21 -1.91
CA GLN A 28 4.64 -5.91 -1.49
C GLN A 28 3.50 -5.30 -0.68
N ASP A 29 3.20 -5.93 0.45
CA ASP A 29 2.25 -5.45 1.43
C ASP A 29 2.98 -4.29 2.10
N LYS A 30 2.90 -3.12 1.45
CA LYS A 30 3.50 -1.90 1.98
C LYS A 30 2.89 -1.67 3.35
N SER A 31 3.73 -1.58 4.38
CA SER A 31 3.23 -1.29 5.71
C SER A 31 2.49 0.05 5.70
N ILE A 32 1.50 0.18 6.57
CA ILE A 32 0.78 1.47 6.77
C ILE A 32 1.78 2.60 7.04
N GLU A 33 2.85 2.33 7.77
CA GLU A 33 3.93 3.30 8.04
C GLU A 33 4.65 3.73 6.76
N GLU A 34 4.99 2.80 5.87
CA GLU A 34 5.64 3.12 4.60
C GLU A 34 4.71 3.92 3.68
N LEU A 35 3.43 3.53 3.60
CA LEU A 35 2.41 4.27 2.86
C LEU A 35 2.27 5.70 3.41
N TYR A 36 2.25 5.85 4.74
CA TYR A 36 2.12 7.16 5.37
C TYR A 36 3.33 8.03 5.08
N PHE A 37 4.54 7.48 5.20
CA PHE A 37 5.77 8.19 4.90
C PHE A 37 5.83 8.66 3.43
N GLN A 38 5.46 7.79 2.49
CA GLN A 38 5.40 8.13 1.06
C GLN A 38 4.37 9.23 0.78
N GLY A 39 3.18 9.12 1.37
CA GLY A 39 2.13 10.14 1.24
C GLY A 39 2.56 11.50 1.79
N VAL A 40 3.25 11.53 2.94
CA VAL A 40 3.76 12.77 3.55
C VAL A 40 4.88 13.39 2.70
N ASP A 41 5.84 12.60 2.21
CA ASP A 41 6.90 13.11 1.32
C ASP A 41 6.32 13.78 0.06
N LEU A 42 5.35 13.13 -0.57
CA LEU A 42 4.67 13.68 -1.76
C LEU A 42 3.93 14.97 -1.46
N LEU A 43 3.30 15.06 -0.28
CA LEU A 43 2.53 16.22 0.14
C LEU A 43 3.42 17.41 0.50
N GLU A 44 4.47 17.18 1.28
CA GLU A 44 5.29 18.26 1.86
C GLU A 44 6.43 18.69 0.95
N ASN A 45 7.11 17.74 0.31
CA ASN A 45 8.30 18.05 -0.49
C ASN A 45 7.97 18.26 -1.97
N LYS A 46 6.99 17.51 -2.51
CA LYS A 46 6.71 17.50 -3.95
C LYS A 46 5.41 18.20 -4.35
N LYS A 47 4.53 18.49 -3.39
CA LYS A 47 3.18 19.06 -3.59
C LYS A 47 2.35 18.26 -4.61
N GLN A 48 2.57 16.95 -4.69
CA GLN A 48 1.84 16.04 -5.57
C GLN A 48 0.57 15.55 -4.86
N TYR A 49 -0.44 16.43 -4.81
CA TYR A 49 -1.66 16.21 -4.02
C TYR A 49 -2.44 14.94 -4.40
N GLU A 50 -2.60 14.64 -5.69
CA GLU A 50 -3.35 13.47 -6.16
C GLU A 50 -2.65 12.15 -5.82
N GLU A 51 -1.33 12.11 -5.97
CA GLU A 51 -0.54 10.93 -5.64
C GLU A 51 -0.51 10.71 -4.12
N ALA A 52 -0.29 11.77 -3.34
CA ALA A 52 -0.37 11.72 -1.88
C ALA A 52 -1.75 11.24 -1.39
N LEU A 53 -2.83 11.72 -2.02
CA LEU A 53 -4.20 11.30 -1.72
C LEU A 53 -4.38 9.79 -1.92
N THR A 54 -3.80 9.23 -2.98
CA THR A 54 -3.84 7.78 -3.26
C THR A 54 -3.22 6.98 -2.12
N TYR A 55 -2.06 7.41 -1.60
CA TYR A 55 -1.41 6.74 -0.47
C TYR A 55 -2.26 6.78 0.80
N PHE A 56 -2.85 7.94 1.14
CA PHE A 56 -3.70 8.04 2.33
C PHE A 56 -5.02 7.29 2.18
N GLN A 57 -5.56 7.16 0.96
CA GLN A 57 -6.74 6.34 0.69
C GLN A 57 -6.44 4.85 0.90
N GLN A 58 -5.28 4.36 0.43
CA GLN A 58 -4.85 2.98 0.71
C GLN A 58 -4.72 2.72 2.21
N ILE A 59 -4.21 3.68 2.99
CA ILE A 59 -4.15 3.54 4.45
C ILE A 59 -5.55 3.38 5.05
N ILE A 60 -6.54 4.17 4.61
CA ILE A 60 -7.93 4.06 5.09
C ILE A 60 -8.59 2.75 4.65
N GLU A 61 -8.20 2.19 3.49
CA GLU A 61 -8.66 0.87 3.05
C GLU A 61 -8.12 -0.25 3.95
N LEU A 62 -6.87 -0.14 4.41
CA LEU A 62 -6.22 -1.11 5.29
C LEU A 62 -6.61 -0.94 6.77
N ASP A 63 -6.70 0.32 7.22
CA ASP A 63 -7.10 0.73 8.56
C ASP A 63 -8.09 1.91 8.49
N PRO A 64 -9.40 1.62 8.45
CA PRO A 64 -10.43 2.65 8.47
C PRO A 64 -10.41 3.53 9.73
N GLY A 65 -9.73 3.10 10.80
CA GLY A 65 -9.59 3.83 12.06
C GLY A 65 -8.41 4.80 12.08
N HIS A 66 -7.64 4.92 11.00
CA HIS A 66 -6.41 5.71 11.00
C HIS A 66 -6.70 7.22 10.95
N ALA A 67 -6.89 7.82 12.14
CA ALA A 67 -7.19 9.25 12.30
C ALA A 67 -6.22 10.18 11.53
N GLU A 68 -4.92 9.89 11.60
CA GLU A 68 -3.90 10.72 10.92
C GLU A 68 -4.04 10.73 9.39
N ALA A 69 -4.47 9.61 8.77
CA ALA A 69 -4.66 9.54 7.33
C ALA A 69 -5.87 10.39 6.92
N HIS A 70 -6.97 10.33 7.69
CA HIS A 70 -8.10 11.24 7.52
C HIS A 70 -7.68 12.71 7.66
N PHE A 71 -6.82 13.05 8.62
CA PHE A 71 -6.31 14.40 8.76
C PHE A 71 -5.51 14.87 7.53
N GLN A 72 -4.60 14.04 7.01
CA GLN A 72 -3.81 14.40 5.82
C GLN A 72 -4.68 14.56 4.56
N ILE A 73 -5.71 13.71 4.38
CA ILE A 73 -6.69 13.89 3.29
C ILE A 73 -7.46 15.20 3.45
N GLY A 74 -7.86 15.54 4.67
CA GLY A 74 -8.47 16.84 4.97
C GLY A 74 -7.55 18.02 4.59
N LYS A 75 -6.25 17.89 4.86
CA LYS A 75 -5.21 18.87 4.48
C LYS A 75 -5.14 19.04 2.96
N ILE A 76 -5.10 17.95 2.22
CA ILE A 76 -5.08 17.95 0.76
C ILE A 76 -6.33 18.62 0.18
N PHE A 77 -7.52 18.27 0.67
CA PHE A 77 -8.77 18.88 0.17
C PHE A 77 -8.87 20.37 0.50
N ARG A 78 -8.38 20.79 1.68
CA ARG A 78 -8.30 22.22 2.02
C ARG A 78 -7.38 22.96 1.06
N ASP A 79 -6.19 22.42 0.81
CA ASP A 79 -5.17 23.06 -0.04
C ASP A 79 -5.58 23.08 -1.52
N THR A 80 -6.45 22.16 -1.94
CA THR A 80 -7.09 22.13 -3.27
C THR A 80 -8.48 22.79 -3.29
N THR A 81 -8.84 23.58 -2.27
CA THR A 81 -10.08 24.37 -2.16
C THR A 81 -11.41 23.58 -2.16
N GLN A 82 -11.36 22.27 -1.91
CA GLN A 82 -12.51 21.39 -1.78
C GLN A 82 -12.97 21.32 -0.31
N PHE A 83 -13.49 22.43 0.22
CA PHE A 83 -13.70 22.62 1.66
C PHE A 83 -14.70 21.63 2.28
N GLU A 84 -15.77 21.26 1.58
CA GLU A 84 -16.78 20.32 2.08
C GLU A 84 -16.19 18.93 2.32
N LYS A 85 -15.31 18.48 1.41
CA LYS A 85 -14.58 17.22 1.56
C LYS A 85 -13.57 17.32 2.70
N ALA A 86 -12.85 18.44 2.80
CA ALA A 86 -11.91 18.67 3.89
C ALA A 86 -12.60 18.57 5.27
N ILE A 87 -13.74 19.24 5.44
CA ILE A 87 -14.52 19.20 6.68
C ILE A 87 -14.94 17.77 7.02
N THR A 88 -15.42 17.00 6.04
CA THR A 88 -15.81 15.60 6.25
C THR A 88 -14.63 14.78 6.79
N HIS A 89 -13.47 14.86 6.15
CA HIS A 89 -12.30 14.10 6.58
C HIS A 89 -11.73 14.57 7.92
N TYR A 90 -11.73 15.87 8.21
CA TYR A 90 -11.32 16.38 9.52
C TYR A 90 -12.26 15.92 10.65
N LYS A 91 -13.58 15.87 10.40
CA LYS A 91 -14.53 15.33 11.38
C LYS A 91 -14.24 13.87 11.68
N ASN A 92 -14.05 13.04 10.65
CA ASN A 92 -13.67 11.65 10.84
C ASN A 92 -12.37 11.51 11.64
N ALA A 93 -11.35 12.34 11.36
CA ALA A 93 -10.11 12.32 12.13
C ALA A 93 -10.32 12.67 13.62
N ILE A 94 -11.23 13.59 13.93
CA ILE A 94 -11.58 13.96 15.31
C ILE A 94 -12.37 12.85 15.99
N ASP A 95 -13.32 12.23 15.29
CA ASP A 95 -14.18 11.18 15.85
C ASP A 95 -13.41 9.87 16.13
N LEU A 96 -12.30 9.65 15.41
CA LEU A 96 -11.43 8.47 15.56
C LEU A 96 -10.32 8.63 16.61
N ARG A 97 -10.10 9.83 17.13
CA ARG A 97 -9.05 10.14 18.11
C ARG A 97 -9.54 9.92 19.54
#